data_AF-A0A968KJI3-F1
#
_entry.id   AF-A0A968KJI3-F1
#
_cell.length_a   1.000
_cell.length_b   1.000
_cell.length_c   1.000
_cell.angle_alpha   90.00
_cell.angle_beta   90.00
_cell.angle_gamma   90.00
#
_symmetry.space_group_name_H-M   'P 1'
#
loop_
_entity.id
_entity.type
_entity.pdbx_description
1 polymer ?
#
loop_
_entity_poly.entity_id
_entity_poly.type
_entity_poly.pdbx_seq_one_letter_code
_entity_poly.pdbx_strand_id
1 'polypeptide(L)'
;QILKTLGAEVFGPPGTTRNGVKVLRRYLDTLSLDRNSYTLVDGSGLSPQNRLSPHQIVQVLRHVQKNLSIFPEFIAALGVMGVDGNVKRRMNGLDDAQRVRVKTGTLKGVSALSGFFQSKNKELFAFSILMNDLRCHNGKAWSIQDQIVREGLRFQR
;
A
#
# COMPACT_ATOMS: atom_id res chain seq x y z
N GLN A 1 -7.45 3.41 16.38
CA GLN A 1 -6.76 4.48 17.10
C GLN A 1 -6.51 5.66 16.16
N ILE A 2 -5.47 5.63 15.31
CA ILE A 2 -5.07 6.74 14.41
C ILE A 2 -6.24 7.38 13.63
N LEU A 3 -7.05 6.58 12.92
CA LEU A 3 -8.16 7.12 12.13
C LEU A 3 -9.18 7.90 12.98
N LYS A 4 -9.46 7.44 14.20
CA LYS A 4 -10.39 8.12 15.12
C LYS A 4 -9.77 9.41 15.66
N THR A 5 -8.46 9.40 15.94
CA THR A 5 -7.70 10.58 16.36
C THR A 5 -7.76 11.65 15.27
N LEU A 6 -7.46 11.33 14.01
CA LEU A 6 -7.63 12.27 12.89
C LEU A 6 -9.05 12.86 12.81
N GLY A 7 -10.06 12.02 13.05
CA GLY A 7 -11.45 12.48 13.12
C GLY A 7 -11.70 13.47 14.26
N ALA A 8 -11.09 13.26 15.43
CA ALA A 8 -11.19 14.16 16.58
C ALA A 8 -10.44 15.48 16.35
N GLU A 9 -9.23 15.43 15.78
CA GLU A 9 -8.41 16.61 15.50
C GLU A 9 -9.11 17.57 14.52
N VAL A 10 -9.79 17.03 13.50
CA VAL A 10 -10.41 17.85 12.45
C VAL A 10 -11.84 18.28 12.78
N PHE A 11 -12.60 17.46 13.52
CA PHE A 11 -14.04 17.68 13.75
C PHE A 11 -14.42 17.79 15.23
N GLY A 12 -13.45 17.77 16.15
CA GLY A 12 -13.68 17.76 17.59
C GLY A 12 -13.96 16.36 18.17
N PRO A 13 -13.80 16.19 19.50
CA PRO A 13 -14.11 14.94 20.19
C PRO A 13 -15.63 14.66 20.24
N PRO A 14 -16.05 13.38 20.35
CA PRO A 14 -15.21 12.19 20.40
C PRO A 14 -14.69 11.76 19.02
N GLY A 15 -13.52 11.13 18.99
CA GLY A 15 -12.94 10.56 17.78
C GLY A 15 -13.75 9.37 17.26
N THR A 16 -14.35 9.49 16.07
CA THR A 16 -15.14 8.43 15.44
C THR A 16 -14.54 7.96 14.13
N THR A 17 -14.75 6.68 13.79
CA THR A 17 -14.33 6.12 12.50
C THR A 17 -14.97 6.88 11.34
N ARG A 18 -16.26 7.23 11.47
CA ARG A 18 -17.01 8.03 10.49
C ARG A 18 -16.32 9.36 10.20
N ASN A 19 -15.92 10.12 11.23
CA ASN A 19 -15.23 11.38 11.03
C ASN A 19 -13.82 11.18 10.47
N GLY A 20 -13.10 10.15 10.93
CA GLY A 20 -11.80 9.79 10.35
C GLY A 20 -11.87 9.46 8.84
N VAL A 21 -12.88 8.70 8.41
CA VAL A 21 -13.11 8.42 6.99
C VAL A 21 -13.40 9.69 6.20
N LYS A 22 -14.11 10.68 6.78
CA LYS A 22 -14.30 11.99 6.13
C LYS A 22 -12.95 12.71 5.94
N VAL A 23 -12.02 12.62 6.90
CA VAL A 23 -10.67 13.18 6.74
C VAL A 23 -9.92 12.49 5.60
N LEU A 24 -9.97 11.15 5.52
CA LEU A 24 -9.36 10.42 4.41
C LEU A 24 -9.96 10.80 3.05
N ARG A 25 -11.29 10.97 2.97
CA ARG A 25 -11.95 11.43 1.74
C ARG A 25 -11.46 12.82 1.32
N ARG A 26 -11.37 13.76 2.26
CA ARG A 26 -10.81 15.10 2.01
C ARG A 26 -9.38 15.03 1.48
N TYR A 27 -8.57 14.10 2.01
CA TYR A 27 -7.23 13.87 1.48
C TYR A 27 -7.25 13.30 0.05
N LEU A 28 -8.09 12.32 -0.24
CA LEU A 28 -8.20 11.77 -1.61
C LEU A 28 -8.75 12.78 -2.62
N ASP A 29 -9.57 13.74 -2.19
CA ASP A 29 -10.03 14.84 -3.04
C ASP A 29 -8.86 15.71 -3.52
N THR A 30 -7.80 15.90 -2.71
CA THR A 30 -6.60 16.65 -3.15
C THR A 30 -5.82 15.93 -4.24
N LEU A 31 -6.06 14.61 -4.41
CA LEU A 31 -5.51 13.79 -5.48
C LEU A 31 -6.44 13.76 -6.71
N SER A 32 -7.53 14.53 -6.71
CA SER A 32 -8.56 14.53 -7.75
C SER A 32 -9.20 13.16 -7.98
N LEU A 33 -9.31 12.35 -6.93
CA LEU A 33 -9.99 11.06 -6.99
C LEU A 33 -11.50 11.23 -6.85
N ASP A 34 -12.26 10.72 -7.83
CA ASP A 34 -13.72 10.68 -7.76
C ASP A 34 -14.17 9.89 -6.54
N ARG A 35 -14.99 10.52 -5.70
CA ARG A 35 -15.54 9.91 -4.48
C ARG A 35 -16.42 8.68 -4.75
N ASN A 36 -16.98 8.54 -5.95
CA ASN A 36 -17.76 7.38 -6.34
C ASN A 36 -16.89 6.21 -6.82
N SER A 37 -15.59 6.43 -7.04
CA SER A 37 -14.65 5.42 -7.55
C SER A 37 -14.01 4.57 -6.45
N TYR A 38 -14.29 4.83 -5.17
CA TYR A 38 -13.74 4.09 -4.04
C TYR A 38 -14.72 4.01 -2.86
N THR A 39 -14.52 3.02 -1.99
CA THR A 39 -15.26 2.87 -0.74
C THR A 39 -14.27 2.74 0.42
N LEU A 40 -14.40 3.62 1.42
CA LEU A 40 -13.62 3.55 2.66
C LEU A 40 -14.58 3.38 3.84
N VAL A 41 -14.36 2.34 4.64
CA VAL A 41 -15.13 1.99 5.83
C VAL A 41 -14.29 2.05 7.09
N ASP A 42 -13.03 1.59 7.01
CA ASP A 42 -12.06 1.68 8.10
C ASP A 42 -10.67 2.03 7.58
N GLY A 43 -9.73 2.24 8.51
CA GLY A 43 -8.33 2.57 8.20
C GLY A 43 -7.37 1.40 8.31
N SER A 44 -7.83 0.24 8.78
CA SER A 44 -6.98 -0.96 8.92
C SER A 44 -7.02 -1.87 7.69
N GLY A 45 -8.07 -1.75 6.87
CA GLY A 45 -8.31 -2.64 5.74
C GLY A 45 -9.00 -3.94 6.13
N LEU A 46 -9.51 -4.08 7.36
CA LEU A 46 -10.19 -5.31 7.81
C LEU A 46 -11.60 -5.43 7.25
N SER A 47 -12.29 -4.31 7.03
CA SER A 47 -13.60 -4.33 6.42
C SER A 47 -13.52 -4.83 4.97
N PRO A 48 -14.24 -5.91 4.63
CA PRO A 48 -14.33 -6.41 3.26
C PRO A 48 -15.15 -5.49 2.36
N GLN A 49 -15.64 -4.35 2.85
CA GLN A 49 -16.33 -3.32 2.08
C GLN A 49 -15.37 -2.22 1.57
N ASN A 50 -14.14 -2.18 2.07
CA ASN A 50 -13.13 -1.27 1.53
C ASN A 50 -12.86 -1.60 0.05
N ARG A 51 -12.89 -0.60 -0.83
CA ARG A 51 -12.65 -0.74 -2.27
C ARG A 51 -11.75 0.39 -2.73
N LEU A 52 -10.58 0.02 -3.25
CA LEU A 52 -9.64 0.90 -3.94
C LEU A 52 -9.09 0.15 -5.15
N SER A 53 -8.80 0.86 -6.23
CA SER A 53 -8.10 0.33 -7.39
C SER A 53 -6.57 0.43 -7.20
N PRO A 54 -5.78 -0.41 -7.90
CA PRO A 54 -4.33 -0.27 -7.90
C PRO A 54 -3.87 1.13 -8.34
N HIS A 55 -4.59 1.75 -9.28
CA HIS A 55 -4.30 3.09 -9.77
C HIS A 55 -4.44 4.15 -8.65
N GLN A 56 -5.52 4.09 -7.87
CA GLN A 56 -5.74 5.00 -6.73
C GLN A 56 -4.63 4.87 -5.67
N ILE A 57 -4.22 3.64 -5.36
CA ILE A 57 -3.12 3.40 -4.41
C ILE A 57 -1.81 3.98 -4.95
N VAL A 58 -1.50 3.78 -6.23
CA VAL A 58 -0.31 4.36 -6.86
C VAL A 58 -0.36 5.89 -6.86
N GLN A 59 -1.52 6.51 -7.05
CA GLN A 59 -1.64 7.96 -6.95
C GLN A 59 -1.29 8.48 -5.54
N VAL A 60 -1.78 7.81 -4.49
CA VAL A 60 -1.41 8.13 -3.10
C VAL A 60 0.10 7.98 -2.90
N LEU A 61 0.70 6.86 -3.33
CA LEU A 61 2.13 6.61 -3.21
C LEU A 61 2.96 7.69 -3.93
N ARG A 62 2.58 8.06 -5.16
CA ARG A 62 3.25 9.10 -5.94
C ARG A 62 3.09 10.49 -5.32
N HIS A 63 1.95 10.76 -4.68
CA HIS A 63 1.75 12.02 -3.97
C HIS A 63 2.68 12.11 -2.75
N VAL A 64 2.74 11.06 -1.94
CA VAL A 64 3.65 11.01 -0.78
C VAL A 64 5.12 11.08 -1.23
N GLN A 65 5.50 10.38 -2.31
CA GLN A 65 6.85 10.43 -2.88
C GLN A 65 7.32 11.84 -3.22
N LYS A 66 6.42 12.72 -3.67
CA LYS A 66 6.74 14.11 -4.02
C LYS A 66 6.91 15.02 -2.79
N ASN A 67 6.52 14.56 -1.61
CA ASN A 67 6.60 15.34 -0.38
C ASN A 67 7.85 14.95 0.44
N LEU A 68 8.91 15.75 0.31
CA LEU A 68 10.19 15.49 0.97
C LEU A 68 10.14 15.56 2.51
N SER A 69 9.11 16.18 3.11
CA SER A 69 8.98 16.23 4.57
C SER A 69 8.28 15.02 5.19
N ILE A 70 7.74 14.11 4.37
CA ILE A 70 7.01 12.92 4.83
C ILE A 70 7.57 11.64 4.20
N PHE A 71 8.12 11.73 2.98
CA PHE A 71 8.56 10.56 2.24
C PHE A 71 9.62 9.71 2.96
N PRO A 72 10.67 10.28 3.60
CA PRO A 72 11.68 9.50 4.32
C PRO A 72 11.09 8.65 5.46
N GLU A 73 10.16 9.20 6.23
CA GLU A 73 9.48 8.51 7.32
C GLU A 73 8.49 7.48 6.76
N PHE A 74 7.78 7.83 5.69
CA PHE A 74 6.84 6.92 5.04
C PHE A 74 7.54 5.69 4.47
N ILE A 75 8.66 5.87 3.75
CA ILE A 75 9.40 4.76 3.16
C ILE A 75 10.06 3.88 4.23
N ALA A 76 10.50 4.48 5.34
CA ALA A 76 11.07 3.75 6.48
C ALA A 76 10.03 2.92 7.24
N ALA A 77 8.76 3.35 7.25
CA ALA A 77 7.66 2.61 7.86
C ALA A 77 7.19 1.40 7.02
N LEU A 78 7.57 1.34 5.73
CA LEU A 78 7.28 0.19 4.88
C LEU A 78 8.27 -0.96 5.12
N GLY A 79 7.77 -2.18 4.98
CA GLY A 79 8.59 -3.39 5.14
C GLY A 79 9.64 -3.53 4.04
N VAL A 80 10.83 -3.94 4.43
CA VAL A 80 11.97 -4.27 3.55
C VAL A 80 11.85 -5.72 3.11
N MET A 81 11.58 -5.92 1.82
CA MET A 81 11.44 -7.25 1.24
C MET A 81 12.69 -8.11 1.51
N GLY A 82 12.47 -9.33 2.02
CA GLY A 82 13.54 -10.26 2.37
C GLY A 82 14.21 -10.00 3.73
N VAL A 83 13.81 -8.97 4.48
CA VAL A 83 14.48 -8.60 5.74
C VAL A 83 13.52 -8.59 6.94
N ASP A 84 12.37 -7.92 6.84
CA ASP A 84 11.52 -7.64 8.01
C ASP A 84 10.11 -8.25 7.98
N GLY A 85 9.54 -8.38 9.19
CA GLY A 85 8.15 -8.74 9.45
C GLY A 85 7.57 -9.82 8.53
N ASN A 86 6.45 -9.50 7.89
CA ASN A 86 5.69 -10.41 7.04
C ASN A 86 6.34 -10.69 5.67
N VAL A 87 7.43 -10.00 5.33
CA VAL A 87 8.12 -10.15 4.03
C VAL A 87 9.53 -10.72 4.18
N LYS A 88 9.99 -11.02 5.40
CA LYS A 88 11.31 -11.58 5.71
C LYS A 88 11.67 -12.83 4.91
N ARG A 89 10.68 -13.69 4.63
CA ARG A 89 10.89 -14.95 3.89
C ARG A 89 10.57 -14.86 2.40
N ARG A 90 10.16 -13.68 1.91
CA ARG A 90 9.83 -13.46 0.49
C ARG A 90 11.07 -13.05 -0.29
N MET A 91 11.18 -13.53 -1.53
CA MET A 91 12.32 -13.26 -2.41
C MET A 91 13.70 -13.57 -1.76
N ASN A 92 13.77 -14.61 -0.92
CA ASN A 92 15.00 -14.96 -0.21
C ASN A 92 16.13 -15.37 -1.18
N GLY A 93 17.37 -14.96 -0.89
CA GLY A 93 18.53 -15.22 -1.74
C GLY A 93 18.64 -14.33 -2.99
N LEU A 94 17.78 -13.32 -3.12
CA LEU A 94 17.93 -12.28 -4.14
C LEU A 94 18.53 -11.02 -3.49
N ASP A 95 19.79 -10.72 -3.79
CA ASP A 95 20.51 -9.56 -3.25
C ASP A 95 19.74 -8.25 -3.42
N ASP A 96 19.05 -8.13 -4.56
CA ASP A 96 18.28 -6.96 -4.96
C ASP A 96 16.91 -6.83 -4.27
N ALA A 97 16.47 -7.81 -3.48
CA ALA A 97 15.16 -7.78 -2.81
C ALA A 97 15.02 -6.59 -1.85
N GLN A 98 16.10 -6.20 -1.17
CA GLN A 98 16.08 -5.09 -0.20
C GLN A 98 15.78 -3.72 -0.82
N ARG A 99 15.85 -3.63 -2.16
CA ARG A 99 15.45 -2.45 -2.94
C ARG A 99 13.94 -2.27 -3.05
N VAL A 100 13.15 -3.18 -2.47
CA VAL A 100 11.69 -3.16 -2.46
C VAL A 100 11.17 -2.83 -1.06
N ARG A 101 10.34 -1.79 -0.96
CA ARG A 101 9.70 -1.30 0.26
C ARG A 101 8.19 -1.44 0.13
N VAL A 102 7.56 -2.22 0.99
CA VAL A 102 6.17 -2.66 0.77
C VAL A 102 5.29 -2.65 2.01
N LYS A 103 3.99 -2.46 1.77
CA LYS A 103 2.93 -2.88 2.68
C LYS A 103 2.25 -4.12 2.11
N THR A 104 2.04 -5.11 2.99
CA THR A 104 1.26 -6.31 2.69
C THR A 104 -0.19 -6.18 3.16
N GLY A 105 -1.10 -6.89 2.49
CA GLY A 105 -2.48 -7.10 2.93
C GLY A 105 -2.91 -8.53 2.62
N THR A 106 -3.51 -9.21 3.60
CA THR A 106 -3.98 -10.60 3.44
C THR A 106 -5.29 -10.77 4.21
N LEU A 107 -6.34 -11.21 3.52
CA LEU A 107 -7.60 -11.65 4.10
C LEU A 107 -8.03 -12.97 3.43
N LYS A 108 -9.13 -13.58 3.87
CA LYS A 108 -9.67 -14.76 3.19
C LYS A 108 -10.01 -14.41 1.73
N GLY A 109 -9.35 -15.08 0.78
CA GLY A 109 -9.54 -14.86 -0.65
C GLY A 109 -8.91 -13.57 -1.20
N VAL A 110 -8.12 -12.84 -0.41
CA VAL A 110 -7.51 -11.56 -0.81
C VAL A 110 -6.02 -11.54 -0.48
N SER A 111 -5.21 -11.13 -1.45
CA SER A 111 -3.79 -10.82 -1.24
C SER A 111 -3.40 -9.53 -1.97
N ALA A 112 -2.75 -8.64 -1.24
CA ALA A 112 -2.31 -7.34 -1.73
C ALA A 112 -0.85 -7.07 -1.37
N LEU A 113 -0.14 -6.42 -2.30
CA LEU A 113 1.22 -5.94 -2.12
C LEU A 113 1.35 -4.59 -2.82
N SER A 114 1.75 -3.55 -2.10
CA SER A 114 1.90 -2.21 -2.67
C SER A 114 3.07 -1.49 -2.03
N GLY A 115 3.71 -0.60 -2.77
CA GLY A 115 4.84 0.17 -2.26
C GLY A 115 5.75 0.63 -3.39
N PHE A 116 7.06 0.59 -3.14
CA PHE A 116 8.07 1.04 -4.07
C PHE A 116 9.12 -0.04 -4.36
N PHE A 117 9.70 0.01 -5.56
CA PHE A 117 10.93 -0.71 -5.86
C PHE A 117 11.90 0.19 -6.63
N GLN A 118 13.19 -0.01 -6.43
CA GLN A 118 14.22 0.60 -7.26
C GLN A 118 14.64 -0.38 -8.37
N SER A 119 14.49 0.05 -9.62
CA SER A 119 14.89 -0.71 -10.81
C SER A 119 16.41 -0.84 -10.94
N LYS A 120 16.87 -1.67 -11.87
CA LYS A 120 18.29 -1.84 -12.21
C LYS A 120 18.99 -0.52 -12.56
N ASN A 121 18.29 0.42 -13.21
CA ASN A 121 18.83 1.74 -13.58
C ASN A 121 18.66 2.78 -12.45
N LYS A 122 18.39 2.34 -11.21
CA LYS A 122 18.20 3.16 -10.01
C LYS A 122 16.97 4.08 -10.01
N GLU A 123 16.10 3.99 -11.02
CA GLU A 123 14.81 4.68 -11.03
C GLU A 123 13.86 4.04 -10.01
N LEU A 124 13.18 4.88 -9.23
CA LEU A 124 12.20 4.48 -8.22
C LEU A 124 10.79 4.40 -8.82
N PHE A 125 10.14 3.26 -8.67
CA PHE A 125 8.79 3.00 -9.16
C PHE A 125 7.83 2.77 -8.00
N ALA A 126 6.65 3.39 -8.06
CA ALA A 126 5.52 3.05 -7.21
C ALA A 126 4.67 1.96 -7.89
N PHE A 127 4.18 0.99 -7.13
CA PHE A 127 3.37 -0.11 -7.65
C PHE A 127 2.28 -0.54 -6.67
N SER A 128 1.25 -1.20 -7.22
CA SER A 128 0.20 -1.84 -6.44
C SER A 128 -0.30 -3.09 -7.16
N ILE A 129 -0.36 -4.20 -6.43
CA ILE A 129 -0.90 -5.49 -6.88
C ILE A 129 -2.01 -5.87 -5.91
N LEU A 130 -3.24 -5.95 -6.42
CA LEU A 130 -4.42 -6.35 -5.65
C LEU A 130 -5.02 -7.61 -6.29
N MET A 131 -5.07 -8.70 -5.54
CA MET A 131 -5.64 -9.98 -5.98
C MET A 131 -6.82 -10.33 -5.08
N ASN A 132 -8.01 -10.40 -5.67
CA ASN A 132 -9.26 -10.74 -4.98
C ASN A 132 -9.80 -12.08 -5.49
N ASP A 133 -10.81 -12.62 -4.79
CA ASP A 133 -11.51 -13.86 -5.14
C ASP A 133 -10.57 -15.06 -5.36
N LEU A 134 -9.46 -15.07 -4.62
CA LEU A 134 -8.46 -16.11 -4.69
C LEU A 134 -9.02 -17.43 -4.15
N ARG A 135 -9.05 -18.43 -5.04
CA ARG A 135 -9.37 -19.83 -4.70
C ARG A 135 -8.14 -20.66 -4.35
N CYS A 136 -6.95 -20.05 -4.39
CA CYS A 136 -5.69 -20.71 -4.08
C CYS A 136 -5.18 -20.32 -2.69
N HIS A 137 -4.19 -21.06 -2.21
CA HIS A 137 -3.53 -20.73 -0.95
C HIS A 137 -2.65 -19.48 -1.09
N ASN A 138 -2.50 -18.71 0.00
CA ASN A 138 -1.80 -17.42 0.01
C ASN A 138 -0.37 -17.50 -0.56
N GLY A 139 0.34 -18.61 -0.32
CA GLY A 139 1.70 -18.81 -0.85
C GLY A 139 1.77 -18.74 -2.38
N LYS A 140 0.74 -19.22 -3.09
CA LYS A 140 0.70 -19.12 -4.57
C LYS A 140 0.51 -17.67 -5.02
N ALA A 141 -0.37 -16.91 -4.34
CA ALA A 141 -0.56 -15.49 -4.63
C ALA A 141 0.71 -14.66 -4.33
N TRP A 142 1.40 -14.97 -3.23
CA TRP A 142 2.68 -14.34 -2.89
C TRP A 142 3.75 -14.65 -3.94
N SER A 143 3.82 -15.89 -4.43
CA SER A 143 4.76 -16.25 -5.50
C SER A 143 4.52 -15.45 -6.78
N ILE A 144 3.26 -15.23 -7.17
CA ILE A 144 2.91 -14.41 -8.35
C ILE A 144 3.31 -12.94 -8.12
N GLN A 145 2.99 -12.39 -6.95
CA GLN A 145 3.41 -11.03 -6.59
C GLN A 145 4.94 -10.87 -6.62
N ASP A 146 5.67 -11.84 -6.05
CA ASP A 146 7.14 -11.85 -6.03
C ASP A 146 7.71 -11.90 -7.44
N GLN A 147 7.13 -12.70 -8.33
CA GLN A 147 7.54 -12.77 -9.74
C GLN A 147 7.35 -11.42 -10.43
N ILE A 148 6.20 -10.77 -10.28
CA ILE A 148 5.94 -9.44 -10.88
C ILE A 148 6.95 -8.41 -10.37
N VAL A 149 7.19 -8.37 -9.06
CA VAL A 149 8.16 -7.43 -8.46
C VAL A 149 9.59 -7.73 -8.93
N ARG A 150 9.96 -9.01 -9.05
CA ARG A 150 11.27 -9.42 -9.55
C ARG A 150 11.51 -8.96 -10.99
N GLU A 151 10.51 -9.05 -11.85
CA GLU A 151 10.62 -8.52 -13.21
C GLU A 151 10.70 -6.98 -13.20
N GLY A 152 9.97 -6.31 -12.29
CA GLY A 152 10.11 -4.87 -12.06
C GLY A 152 11.53 -4.44 -11.65
N LEU A 153 12.19 -5.20 -10.77
CA LEU A 153 13.59 -4.93 -10.38
C LEU A 153 14.56 -4.99 -11.57
N ARG A 154 14.26 -5.79 -12.59
CA ARG A 154 15.06 -5.95 -13.81
C ARG A 154 14.70 -4.94 -14.89
N PHE A 155 13.60 -4.20 -14.72
CA PHE A 155 13.08 -3.27 -15.72
C PHE A 155 14.09 -2.18 -16.07
N GLN A 156 14.14 -1.86 -17.37
CA GLN A 156 14.92 -0.79 -17.96
C GLN A 156 14.00 -0.05 -18.94
N ARG A 157 14.04 1.29 -18.90
CA ARG A 157 13.39 2.12 -19.92
C ARG A 157 14.25 2.24 -21.16
#